data_AF-A0A2Z2MLK6-F1
#
_entry.id   AF-A0A2Z2MLK6-F1
#
_cell.length_a   1.000
_cell.length_b   1.000
_cell.length_c   1.000
_cell.angle_alpha   90.00
_cell.angle_beta   90.00
_cell.angle_gamma   90.00
#
_symmetry.space_group_name_H-M   'P 1'
#
loop_
_entity.id
_entity.type
_entity.pdbx_description
1 polymer ?
#
loop_
_entity_poly.entity_id
_entity_poly.type
_entity_poly.pdbx_seq_one_letter_code
_entity_poly.pdbx_strand_id
1 'polypeptide(L)'
;MGGYIDDLSNSVYLGTARGKGTMYLDGEYPLTPQDGVLPFLNVFYVEGGLEVVGLWGREKREALLLRMKPDNISVDMSGREIEITFLHPVGALVVVVLYGNEGLARTLEGAVEACKKGGNVEGRLVSSRVSR
;
A
#
# COMPACT_ATOMS: atom_id res chain seq x y z
N MET A 1 -6.33 -6.38 25.17
CA MET A 1 -5.11 -7.21 25.25
C MET A 1 -5.32 -8.41 24.34
N GLY A 2 -4.53 -8.50 23.28
CA GLY A 2 -4.62 -9.52 22.24
C GLY A 2 -3.55 -9.24 21.19
N GLY A 3 -2.30 -9.17 21.65
CA GLY A 3 -1.15 -9.07 20.77
C GLY A 3 -0.88 -10.44 20.19
N TYR A 4 -1.34 -10.68 18.97
CA TYR A 4 -0.81 -11.75 18.13
C TYR A 4 0.51 -11.20 17.56
N ILE A 5 1.57 -11.30 18.36
CA ILE A 5 2.94 -11.00 17.93
C ILE A 5 3.44 -12.26 17.24
N ASP A 6 3.42 -12.24 15.92
CA ASP A 6 4.06 -13.27 15.12
C ASP A 6 5.51 -12.82 14.91
N ASP A 7 6.41 -13.22 15.82
CA ASP A 7 7.88 -13.09 15.72
C ASP A 7 8.46 -13.80 14.47
N LEU A 8 7.62 -14.40 13.62
CA LEU A 8 7.99 -15.07 12.37
C LEU A 8 7.84 -14.18 11.13
N SER A 9 7.12 -13.07 11.23
CA SER A 9 7.04 -12.04 10.19
C SER A 9 7.37 -10.72 10.84
N ASN A 10 8.49 -10.08 10.51
CA ASN A 10 8.87 -8.75 11.02
C ASN A 10 7.93 -7.63 10.48
N SER A 11 6.61 -7.85 10.59
CA SER A 11 5.54 -7.04 10.05
C SER A 11 4.54 -6.66 11.14
N VAL A 12 4.07 -5.41 11.10
CA VAL A 12 3.04 -4.89 12.02
C VAL A 12 1.85 -4.46 11.18
N TYR A 13 0.67 -5.04 11.43
CA TYR A 13 -0.55 -4.64 10.74
C TYR A 13 -0.99 -3.23 11.15
N LEU A 14 -1.17 -2.35 10.18
CA LEU A 14 -1.53 -0.94 10.37
C LEU A 14 -3.02 -0.68 10.10
N GLY A 15 -3.63 -1.45 9.21
CA GLY A 15 -5.04 -1.30 8.89
C GLY A 15 -5.41 -1.78 7.49
N THR A 16 -6.69 -1.70 7.21
CA THR A 16 -7.28 -2.07 5.92
C THR A 16 -8.27 -1.01 5.49
N ALA A 17 -8.21 -0.65 4.21
CA ALA A 17 -9.12 0.29 3.57
C ALA A 17 -9.45 -0.17 2.16
N ARG A 18 -10.54 0.37 1.61
CA ARG A 18 -10.76 0.29 0.17
C ARG A 18 -9.71 1.17 -0.50
N GLY A 19 -9.16 0.75 -1.62
CA GLY A 19 -8.10 1.53 -2.26
C GLY A 19 -7.73 1.05 -3.63
N LYS A 20 -6.82 1.79 -4.24
CA LYS A 20 -6.30 1.52 -5.58
C LYS A 20 -4.82 1.83 -5.66
N GLY A 21 -4.11 1.08 -6.50
CA GLY A 21 -2.71 1.29 -6.80
C GLY A 21 -2.51 1.55 -8.29
N THR A 22 -1.66 2.52 -8.61
CA THR A 22 -1.31 2.91 -9.98
C THR A 22 0.20 3.11 -10.08
N MET A 23 0.81 2.65 -11.15
CA MET A 23 2.22 2.87 -11.46
C MET A 23 2.36 3.80 -12.65
N TYR A 24 3.30 4.74 -12.56
CA TYR A 24 3.65 5.69 -13.61
C TYR A 24 5.09 5.46 -14.06
N LEU A 25 5.28 5.01 -15.30
CA LEU A 25 6.59 4.74 -15.94
C LEU A 25 6.46 4.99 -17.46
N ASP A 26 6.30 6.24 -17.88
CA ASP A 26 5.98 6.66 -19.26
C ASP A 26 4.51 6.51 -19.69
N GLY A 27 3.64 6.16 -18.73
CA GLY A 27 2.20 6.02 -18.91
C GLY A 27 1.55 5.60 -17.61
N GLU A 28 0.23 5.53 -17.60
CA GLU A 28 -0.53 5.06 -16.44
C GLU A 28 -0.77 3.54 -16.51
N TYR A 29 -0.28 2.81 -15.52
CA TYR A 29 -0.43 1.36 -15.40
C TYR A 29 -1.16 1.02 -14.11
N PRO A 30 -2.48 0.77 -14.16
CA PRO A 30 -3.23 0.53 -12.94
C PRO A 30 -2.96 -0.89 -12.41
N LEU A 31 -2.42 -0.94 -11.19
CA LEU A 31 -1.99 -2.16 -10.48
C LEU A 31 -3.14 -2.87 -9.77
N THR A 32 -4.26 -2.16 -9.59
CA THR A 32 -5.52 -2.67 -9.04
C THR A 32 -6.68 -2.25 -9.96
N PRO A 33 -7.88 -2.83 -9.79
CA PRO A 33 -9.10 -2.30 -10.40
C PRO A 33 -9.26 -0.82 -10.05
N GLN A 34 -9.62 -0.02 -11.06
CA GLN A 34 -9.88 1.41 -10.92
C GLN A 34 -11.38 1.73 -10.95
N ASP A 35 -12.17 0.83 -11.55
CA ASP A 35 -13.60 0.99 -11.75
C ASP A 35 -14.41 0.01 -10.90
N GLY A 36 -15.63 0.43 -10.52
CA GLY A 36 -16.54 -0.38 -9.73
C GLY A 36 -16.16 -0.44 -8.25
N VAL A 37 -16.28 -1.63 -7.65
CA VAL A 37 -15.96 -1.81 -6.22
C VAL A 37 -14.45 -2.00 -6.07
N LEU A 38 -13.78 -0.97 -5.54
CA LEU A 38 -12.35 -1.02 -5.23
C LEU A 38 -12.00 -2.20 -4.32
N PRO A 39 -10.83 -2.84 -4.45
CA PRO A 39 -10.42 -3.89 -3.53
C PRO A 39 -10.15 -3.36 -2.11
N PHE A 40 -10.16 -4.27 -1.13
CA PHE A 40 -9.55 -3.97 0.17
C PHE A 40 -8.05 -4.16 0.07
N LEU A 41 -7.30 -3.15 0.52
CA LEU A 41 -5.85 -3.17 0.64
C LEU A 41 -5.50 -3.20 2.14
N ASN A 42 -4.73 -4.20 2.53
CA ASN A 42 -4.20 -4.35 3.88
C ASN A 42 -2.80 -3.75 3.88
N VAL A 43 -2.49 -2.96 4.90
CA VAL A 43 -1.20 -2.28 5.04
C VAL A 43 -0.48 -2.78 6.27
N PHE A 44 0.79 -3.12 6.10
CA PHE A 44 1.69 -3.54 7.15
C PHE A 44 2.93 -2.65 7.13
N TYR A 45 3.49 -2.37 8.30
CA TYR A 45 4.85 -1.87 8.44
C TYR A 45 5.82 -3.06 8.44
N VAL A 46 6.89 -3.01 7.66
CA VAL A 46 7.92 -4.07 7.57
C VAL A 46 9.31 -3.46 7.51
N GLU A 47 10.09 -3.59 8.59
CA GLU A 47 11.53 -3.25 8.64
C GLU A 47 11.95 -2.05 7.77
N GLY A 48 11.44 -0.85 8.06
CA GLY A 48 11.81 0.37 7.32
C GLY A 48 11.04 0.61 6.02
N GLY A 49 10.05 -0.22 5.70
CA GLY A 49 9.13 -0.04 4.59
C GLY A 49 7.68 -0.32 4.94
N LEU A 50 6.81 -0.17 3.94
CA LEU A 50 5.43 -0.61 3.99
C LEU A 50 5.22 -1.78 3.05
N GLU A 51 4.36 -2.71 3.48
CA GLU A 51 3.81 -3.77 2.66
C GLU A 51 2.31 -3.53 2.46
N VAL A 52 1.87 -3.44 1.21
CA VAL A 52 0.47 -3.28 0.81
C VAL A 52 0.03 -4.53 0.06
N VAL A 53 -0.99 -5.19 0.58
CA VAL A 53 -1.52 -6.45 0.04
C VAL A 53 -3.00 -6.31 -0.27
N GLY A 54 -3.36 -6.55 -1.53
CA GLY A 54 -4.75 -6.61 -1.99
C GLY A 54 -5.04 -7.91 -2.71
N LEU A 55 -6.23 -8.46 -2.51
CA LEU A 55 -6.72 -9.62 -3.26
C LEU A 55 -8.12 -9.33 -3.81
N TRP A 56 -8.36 -9.67 -5.07
CA TRP A 56 -9.66 -9.44 -5.72
C TRP A 56 -9.92 -10.45 -6.86
N GLY A 57 -11.04 -10.25 -7.56
CA GLY A 57 -11.53 -11.15 -8.58
C GLY A 57 -12.30 -12.35 -8.02
N ARG A 58 -12.95 -13.12 -8.90
CA ARG A 58 -13.60 -14.39 -8.52
C ARG A 58 -12.51 -15.34 -8.04
N GLU A 59 -12.74 -15.99 -6.90
CA GLU A 59 -11.77 -16.87 -6.22
C GLU A 59 -10.46 -16.20 -5.77
N LYS A 60 -10.36 -14.85 -5.73
CA LYS A 60 -9.16 -14.11 -5.28
C LYS A 60 -7.87 -14.43 -6.06
N ARG A 61 -7.99 -14.69 -7.37
CA ARG A 61 -6.85 -15.00 -8.25
C ARG A 61 -6.03 -13.77 -8.66
N GLU A 62 -6.55 -12.58 -8.45
CA GLU A 62 -5.90 -11.32 -8.75
C GLU A 62 -5.38 -10.68 -7.46
N ALA A 63 -4.18 -10.10 -7.51
CA ALA A 63 -3.47 -9.64 -6.33
C ALA A 63 -2.59 -8.43 -6.58
N LEU A 64 -2.38 -7.65 -5.53
CA LEU A 64 -1.30 -6.68 -5.38
C LEU A 64 -0.47 -7.10 -4.18
N LEU A 65 0.85 -7.16 -4.36
CA LEU A 65 1.84 -7.16 -3.30
C LEU A 65 2.86 -6.06 -3.62
N LEU A 66 2.89 -5.03 -2.79
CA LEU A 66 3.87 -3.95 -2.86
C LEU A 66 4.60 -3.91 -1.53
N ARG A 67 5.91 -4.15 -1.50
CA ARG A 67 6.77 -3.99 -0.33
C ARG A 67 7.89 -3.03 -0.67
N MET A 68 7.83 -1.80 -0.18
CA MET A 68 8.79 -0.75 -0.53
C MET A 68 8.88 0.32 0.55
N LYS A 69 9.99 1.07 0.56
CA LYS A 69 10.11 2.27 1.37
C LYS A 69 9.20 3.34 0.77
N PRO A 70 8.22 3.88 1.52
CA PRO A 70 7.41 4.99 1.04
C PRO A 70 8.26 6.25 0.89
N ASP A 71 8.01 6.99 -0.17
CA ASP A 71 8.64 8.28 -0.44
C ASP A 71 7.88 9.41 0.30
N ASN A 72 6.57 9.47 0.10
CA ASN A 72 5.72 10.47 0.72
C ASN A 72 4.32 9.95 1.09
N ILE A 73 3.61 10.72 1.90
CA ILE A 73 2.19 10.55 2.20
C ILE A 73 1.48 11.90 2.13
N SER A 74 0.29 11.92 1.57
CA SER A 74 -0.62 13.06 1.52
C SER A 74 -2.00 12.62 1.97
N VAL A 75 -2.69 13.47 2.72
CA VAL A 75 -4.01 13.17 3.29
C VAL A 75 -4.98 14.29 2.93
N ASP A 76 -6.04 13.95 2.19
CA ASP A 76 -7.22 14.79 2.04
C ASP A 76 -8.37 14.24 2.88
N MET A 77 -8.60 14.86 4.03
CA MET A 77 -9.67 14.48 4.94
C MET A 77 -11.07 14.86 4.45
N SER A 78 -11.19 15.73 3.45
CA SER A 78 -12.48 16.07 2.83
C SER A 78 -12.97 14.92 1.96
N GLY A 79 -12.08 14.33 1.17
CA GLY A 79 -12.32 13.13 0.36
C GLY A 79 -12.11 11.81 1.10
N ARG A 80 -11.53 11.84 2.32
CA ARG A 80 -11.06 10.66 3.06
C ARG A 80 -10.01 9.85 2.28
N GLU A 81 -9.21 10.56 1.49
CA GLU A 81 -8.17 9.97 0.65
C GLU A 81 -6.82 10.08 1.34
N ILE A 82 -6.11 8.95 1.40
CA ILE A 82 -4.75 8.84 1.91
C ILE A 82 -3.91 8.33 0.74
N GLU A 83 -3.07 9.19 0.20
CA GLU A 83 -2.18 8.89 -0.90
C GLU A 83 -0.77 8.59 -0.37
N ILE A 84 -0.22 7.43 -0.72
CA ILE A 84 1.14 7.03 -0.39
C ILE A 84 1.91 6.82 -1.69
N THR A 85 3.06 7.45 -1.81
CA THR A 85 3.93 7.34 -2.99
C THR A 85 5.14 6.47 -2.71
N PHE A 86 5.61 5.74 -3.72
CA PHE A 86 6.79 4.90 -3.67
C PHE A 86 7.60 5.10 -4.95
N LEU A 87 8.90 5.37 -4.81
CA LEU A 87 9.80 5.48 -5.95
C LEU A 87 10.43 4.11 -6.25
N HIS A 88 10.07 3.51 -7.39
CA HIS A 88 10.60 2.23 -7.82
C HIS A 88 12.02 2.39 -8.39
N PRO A 89 12.96 1.46 -8.12
CA PRO A 89 14.34 1.54 -8.63
C PRO A 89 14.48 1.65 -10.15
N VAL A 90 13.45 1.26 -10.90
CA VAL A 90 13.40 1.38 -12.37
C VAL A 90 12.95 2.77 -12.86
N GLY A 91 12.79 3.73 -11.95
CA GLY A 91 12.31 5.09 -12.26
C GLY A 91 10.79 5.26 -12.25
N ALA A 92 10.02 4.24 -11.86
CA ALA A 92 8.56 4.33 -11.80
C ALA A 92 8.09 5.00 -10.50
N LEU A 93 7.02 5.79 -10.57
CA LEU A 93 6.29 6.27 -9.41
C LEU A 93 5.07 5.37 -9.17
N VAL A 94 5.01 4.70 -8.02
CA VAL A 94 3.83 3.94 -7.60
C VAL A 94 3.04 4.78 -6.61
N VAL A 95 1.75 4.95 -6.87
CA VAL A 95 0.81 5.70 -6.04
C VAL A 95 -0.25 4.74 -5.52
N VAL A 96 -0.40 4.65 -4.20
CA VAL A 96 -1.46 3.90 -3.54
C VAL A 96 -2.40 4.89 -2.87
N VAL A 97 -3.66 4.90 -3.29
CA VAL A 97 -4.73 5.70 -2.68
C VAL A 97 -5.60 4.79 -1.83
N LEU A 98 -5.76 5.14 -0.56
CA LEU A 98 -6.63 4.46 0.41
C LEU A 98 -7.75 5.38 0.84
N TYR A 99 -8.96 4.83 0.92
CA TYR A 99 -10.17 5.52 1.38
C TYR A 99 -10.43 5.16 2.84
N GLY A 100 -9.95 6.01 3.76
CA GLY A 100 -9.81 5.72 5.18
C GLY A 100 -10.32 6.81 6.11
N ASN A 101 -10.41 6.51 7.40
CA ASN A 101 -10.74 7.53 8.40
C ASN A 101 -9.47 8.22 8.94
N GLU A 102 -9.67 9.24 9.76
CA GLU A 102 -8.58 10.03 10.37
C GLU A 102 -7.64 9.19 11.25
N GLY A 103 -8.17 8.13 11.88
CA GLY A 103 -7.35 7.21 12.68
C GLY A 103 -6.37 6.43 11.81
N LEU A 104 -6.83 5.91 10.66
CA LEU A 104 -5.98 5.24 9.69
C LEU A 104 -4.95 6.21 9.10
N ALA A 105 -5.37 7.42 8.71
CA ALA A 105 -4.48 8.46 8.18
C ALA A 105 -3.31 8.73 9.14
N ARG A 106 -3.60 9.06 10.40
CA ARG A 106 -2.57 9.30 11.43
C ARG A 106 -1.65 8.11 11.65
N THR A 107 -2.20 6.89 11.62
CA THR A 107 -1.41 5.65 11.76
C THR A 107 -0.42 5.50 10.61
N LEU A 108 -0.87 5.76 9.38
CA LEU A 108 -0.04 5.64 8.18
C LEU A 108 0.99 6.77 8.09
N GLU A 109 0.65 8.00 8.47
CA GLU A 109 1.61 9.10 8.58
C GLU A 109 2.76 8.74 9.53
N GLY A 110 2.44 8.25 10.73
CA GLY A 110 3.44 7.80 11.69
C GLY A 110 4.32 6.66 11.16
N ALA A 111 3.73 5.70 10.44
CA ALA A 111 4.47 4.60 9.84
C ALA A 111 5.40 5.06 8.70
N VAL A 112 4.95 5.96 7.83
CA VAL A 112 5.76 6.54 6.74
C VAL A 112 6.95 7.31 7.31
N GLU A 113 6.73 8.12 8.35
CA GLU A 113 7.83 8.83 9.04
C GLU A 113 8.81 7.86 9.73
N ALA A 114 8.32 6.76 10.29
CA ALA A 114 9.19 5.71 10.83
C ALA A 114 10.01 5.01 9.73
N CYS A 115 9.42 4.77 8.55
CA CYS A 115 10.13 4.18 7.41
C CYS A 115 11.28 5.06 6.93
N LYS A 116 11.09 6.38 6.90
CA LYS A 116 12.15 7.34 6.50
C LYS A 116 13.40 7.20 7.37
N LYS A 117 13.21 6.99 8.68
CA LYS A 117 14.28 6.81 9.68
C LYS A 117 14.84 5.38 9.74
N GLY A 118 14.13 4.40 9.20
CA GLY A 118 14.50 2.99 9.20
C GLY A 118 15.52 2.62 8.11
N GLY A 119 16.02 1.38 8.21
CA GLY A 119 16.91 0.77 7.23
C GLY A 119 16.25 0.55 5.85
N ASN A 120 17.01 0.01 4.91
CA ASN A 120 16.48 -0.34 3.59
C ASN A 120 15.62 -1.61 3.67
N VAL A 121 14.45 -1.57 3.05
CA VAL A 121 13.60 -2.74 2.82
C VAL A 121 13.90 -3.31 1.43
N GLU A 122 13.89 -4.64 1.28
CA GLU A 122 13.94 -5.28 -0.03
C GLU A 122 12.68 -4.92 -0.83
N GLY A 123 12.85 -4.21 -1.93
CA GLY A 123 11.76 -3.74 -2.78
C GLY A 123 11.12 -4.88 -3.57
N ARG A 124 9.80 -5.01 -3.49
CA ARG A 124 9.02 -5.97 -4.27
C ARG A 124 7.72 -5.35 -4.76
N LEU A 125 7.43 -5.51 -6.05
CA LEU A 125 6.13 -5.16 -6.63
C LEU A 125 5.66 -6.34 -7.49
N VAL A 126 4.49 -6.87 -7.15
CA VAL A 126 3.78 -7.90 -7.92
C VAL A 126 2.34 -7.45 -8.06
N SER A 127 1.86 -7.40 -9.30
CA SER A 127 0.44 -7.19 -9.59
C SER A 127 0.00 -8.24 -10.61
N SER A 128 -1.10 -8.93 -10.32
CA SER A 128 -1.80 -9.79 -11.27
C SER A 128 -3.17 -9.21 -11.54
N ARG A 129 -3.28 -8.41 -12.61
CA ARG A 129 -4.56 -7.95 -13.15
C ARG A 129 -4.81 -8.65 -14.48
N VAL A 130 -5.98 -9.24 -14.65
CA VAL A 130 -6.43 -9.75 -15.95
C VAL A 130 -6.98 -8.56 -16.73
N SER A 131 -6.24 -8.11 -17.75
CA SER A 131 -6.74 -7.15 -18.72
C SER A 131 -8.01 -7.72 -19.38
N ARG A 132 -9.12 -6.98 -19.32
CA ARG A 132 -10.30 -7.26 -20.13
C ARG A 132 -10.28 -6.39 -21.37
#